data_AF-A0A3S4H257-F1
#
_entry.id   AF-A0A3S4H257-F1
#
_cell.length_a   1.000
_cell.length_b   1.000
_cell.length_c   1.000
_cell.angle_alpha   90.00
_cell.angle_beta   90.00
_cell.angle_gamma   90.00
#
_symmetry.space_group_name_H-M   'P 1'
#
loop_
_entity.id
_entity.type
_entity.pdbx_description
1 polymer ?
#
loop_
_entity_poly.entity_id
_entity_poly.type
_entity_poly.pdbx_seq_one_letter_code
_entity_poly.pdbx_strand_id
1 'polypeptide(L)' 'MMRWFIEGVCATRQLAKRQVTWLRGWEGVHWLDSEQPEQALNKVLQVVGASQN' A
#
# COMPACT_ATOMS: atom_id res chain seq x y z
N MET A 1 -11.92 -19.68 22.55
CA MET A 1 -11.59 -19.84 21.12
C MET A 1 -11.89 -18.57 20.31
N MET A 2 -13.12 -18.00 20.36
CA MET A 2 -13.51 -16.77 19.64
C MET A 2 -12.58 -15.56 19.89
N ARG A 3 -12.11 -15.36 21.14
CA ARG A 3 -11.27 -14.20 21.50
C ARG A 3 -9.93 -14.15 20.76
N TRP A 4 -9.26 -15.29 20.59
CA TRP A 4 -7.96 -15.36 19.91
C TRP A 4 -8.04 -15.02 18.41
N PHE A 5 -9.17 -15.35 17.77
CA PHE A 5 -9.39 -15.01 16.37
C PHE A 5 -9.55 -13.49 16.18
N ILE A 6 -10.31 -12.83 17.06
CA ILE A 6 -10.53 -11.38 16.99
C ILE A 6 -9.23 -10.62 17.25
N GLU A 7 -8.44 -11.05 18.25
CA GLU A 7 -7.13 -10.44 18.54
C GLU A 7 -6.16 -10.59 17.37
N GLY A 8 -6.12 -11.76 16.72
CA GLY A 8 -5.30 -11.97 15.52
C GLY A 8 -5.68 -11.04 14.37
N VAL A 9 -6.97 -10.92 14.08
CA VAL A 9 -7.48 -10.01 13.03
C VAL A 9 -7.20 -8.54 13.38
N CYS A 10 -7.38 -8.15 14.65
CA CYS A 10 -7.07 -6.81 15.14
C CYS A 10 -5.59 -6.47 15.01
N ALA A 11 -4.70 -7.42 15.32
CA ALA A 11 -3.25 -7.23 15.18
C ALA A 11 -2.87 -6.94 13.71
N THR A 12 -3.41 -7.69 12.76
CA THR A 12 -3.13 -7.49 11.32
C THR A 12 -3.65 -6.13 10.82
N ARG A 13 -4.85 -5.69 11.26
CA ARG A 13 -5.36 -4.36 10.91
C ARG A 13 -4.50 -3.23 11.48
N GLN A 14 -4.04 -3.38 12.72
CA GLN A 14 -3.16 -2.40 13.35
C GLN A 14 -1.81 -2.31 12.64
N LEU A 15 -1.25 -3.45 12.21
CA LEU A 15 -0.03 -3.49 11.40
C LEU A 15 -0.23 -2.76 10.06
N ALA A 16 -1.28 -3.10 9.31
CA ALA A 16 -1.60 -2.44 8.04
C ALA A 16 -1.84 -0.93 8.20
N LYS A 17 -2.58 -0.53 9.24
CA LYS A 17 -2.81 0.90 9.56
C LYS A 17 -1.50 1.64 9.81
N ARG A 18 -0.58 1.04 10.57
CA ARG A 18 0.75 1.63 10.79
C ARG A 18 1.50 1.75 9.48
N GLN A 19 1.59 0.69 8.68
CA GLN A 19 2.26 0.69 7.37
C GLN A 19 1.76 1.83 6.46
N VAL A 20 0.45 2.00 6.32
CA VAL A 20 -0.13 3.09 5.52
C VAL A 20 0.16 4.47 6.12
N THR A 21 0.19 4.58 7.46
CA THR A 21 0.53 5.85 8.14
C THR A 21 1.97 6.26 7.85
N TRP A 22 2.91 5.31 7.85
CA TRP A 22 4.31 5.57 7.46
C TRP A 22 4.41 6.00 6.00
N LEU A 23 3.71 5.32 5.09
CA LEU A 23 3.71 5.66 3.66
C LEU A 23 3.13 7.05 3.36
N ARG A 24 2.17 7.53 4.17
CA ARG A 24 1.62 8.90 4.03
C ARG A 24 2.64 9.99 4.36
N GLY A 25 3.69 9.69 5.14
CA GLY A 25 4.73 10.65 5.50
C GLY A 25 5.91 10.69 4.53
N TRP A 26 5.92 9.86 3.49
CA TRP A 26 6.99 9.85 2.49
C TRP A 26 6.67 10.82 1.34
N GLU A 27 7.58 11.76 1.08
CA GLU A 27 7.53 12.61 -0.11
C GLU A 27 7.93 11.80 -1.36
N GLY A 28 7.20 11.97 -2.46
CA GLY A 28 7.46 11.25 -3.72
C GLY A 28 6.80 9.86 -3.83
N VAL A 29 5.91 9.47 -2.92
CA VAL A 29 5.16 8.21 -3.05
C VAL A 29 4.05 8.32 -4.09
N HIS A 30 4.07 7.43 -5.07
CA HIS A 30 2.98 7.23 -6.02
C HIS A 30 2.04 6.14 -5.52
N TRP A 31 0.81 6.52 -5.18
CA TRP A 31 -0.24 5.58 -4.78
C TRP A 31 -0.69 4.75 -5.99
N LEU A 32 -0.65 3.42 -5.80
CA LEU A 32 -1.12 2.41 -6.73
C LEU A 32 -2.38 1.76 -6.16
N ASP A 33 -3.36 1.57 -7.02
CA ASP A 33 -4.61 0.91 -6.66
C ASP A 33 -4.46 -0.61 -6.84
N SER A 34 -4.76 -1.38 -5.79
CA SER A 34 -4.68 -2.85 -5.82
C SER A 34 -5.84 -3.49 -6.58
N GLU A 35 -6.96 -2.79 -6.76
CA GLU A 35 -8.13 -3.31 -7.48
C GLU A 35 -7.99 -3.17 -9.01
N GLN A 36 -7.00 -2.40 -9.48
CA GLN A 36 -6.81 -2.07 -10.90
C GLN A 36 -5.35 -2.32 -11.33
N PRO A 37 -4.95 -3.60 -11.48
CA PRO A 37 -3.56 -3.97 -11.74
C PRO A 37 -3.01 -3.41 -13.06
N GLU A 38 -3.84 -3.32 -14.10
CA GLU A 38 -3.42 -2.74 -15.40
C GLU A 38 -3.12 -1.24 -15.31
N GLN A 39 -3.92 -0.49 -14.54
CA GLN A 39 -3.69 0.94 -14.35
C GLN A 39 -2.48 1.20 -13.45
N ALA A 40 -2.29 0.37 -12.42
CA ALA A 40 -1.12 0.41 -11.57
C ALA A 40 0.17 0.18 -12.39
N LEU A 41 0.18 -0.81 -13.28
CA LEU A 41 1.32 -1.08 -14.16
C LEU A 41 1.64 0.11 -15.06
N ASN A 42 0.64 0.68 -15.74
CA ASN A 42 0.84 1.86 -16.59
C ASN A 42 1.41 3.05 -15.82
N LYS A 43 0.94 3.27 -14.59
CA LYS A 43 1.43 4.35 -13.72
C LYS A 43 2.89 4.14 -13.30
N VAL A 44 3.28 2.90 -13.00
CA VAL A 44 4.68 2.54 -12.71
C VAL A 44 5.55 2.77 -13.94
N LEU A 45 5.10 2.32 -15.12
CA LEU A 45 5.83 2.50 -16.38
C LEU A 45 6.04 3.98 -16.71
N GLN A 46 5.04 4.84 -16.48
CA GLN A 46 5.17 6.28 -16.67
C GLN A 46 6.21 6.90 -15.72
N VAL A 47 6.17 6.56 -14.43
CA VAL A 47 7.10 7.10 -13.43
C VAL A 47 8.53 6.65 -13.69
N VAL A 48 8.73 5.36 -13.97
CA VAL A 48 10.06 4.79 -14.27
C VAL A 48 10.59 5.31 -15.61
N GLY A 49 9.73 5.41 -16.63
CA GLY A 49 10.08 5.94 -17.94
C GLY A 49 10.45 7.43 -17.90
N ALA A 50 9.74 8.24 -17.10
CA ALA A 50 10.04 9.65 -16.91
C ALA A 50 11.34 9.90 -16.12
N SER A 51 11.78 8.94 -15.29
CA SER A 51 13.04 9.03 -14.53
C SER A 51 14.29 8.71 -15.36
N GLN A 52 14.14 8.13 -16.57
CA GLN A 52 15.27 7.76 -17.43
C GLN A 52 15.62 8.79 -18.51
N ASN A 53 14.92 9.93 -18.56
CA ASN A 53 15.20 11.08 -19.44
C ASN A 53 15.84 12.23 -18.67
#